data_AF-A0A7C2TVT6-F1
#
_entry.id   AF-A0A7C2TVT6-F1
#
_cell.length_a   1.000
_cell.length_b   1.000
_cell.length_c   1.000
_cell.angle_alpha   90.00
_cell.angle_beta   90.00
_cell.angle_gamma   90.00
#
_symmetry.space_group_name_H-M   'P 1'
#
loop_
_entity.id
_entity.type
_entity.pdbx_description
1 polymer ?
#
loop_
_entity_poly.entity_id
_entity_poly.type
_entity_poly.pdbx_seq_one_letter_code
_entity_poly.pdbx_strand_id
1 'polypeptide(L)' 'MARQETHVVGLDIGTTRTTAVIAEVNDDGRLEIMGVGTAESRGLRKGVIVNPDAAAEPIRRAVEEAERMSGLIAESVHVS' A
#
# COMPACT_ATOMS: atom_id res chain seq x y z
N MET A 1 -24.12 -15.72 5.68
CA MET A 1 -23.40 -14.65 6.41
C MET A 1 -22.29 -14.19 5.50
N ALA A 2 -22.20 -12.89 5.19
CA ALA A 2 -21.12 -12.38 4.36
C ALA A 2 -19.81 -12.61 5.11
N ARG A 3 -18.88 -13.36 4.50
CA ARG A 3 -17.52 -13.49 4.99
C ARG A 3 -16.94 -12.08 4.98
N GLN A 4 -16.44 -11.60 6.12
CA GLN A 4 -15.58 -10.42 6.08
C GLN A 4 -14.33 -10.85 5.32
N GLU A 5 -14.21 -10.41 4.07
CA GLU A 5 -13.02 -10.65 3.26
C GLU A 5 -11.87 -9.97 4.00
N THR A 6 -10.97 -10.79 4.52
CA THR A 6 -9.83 -10.30 5.29
C THR A 6 -8.74 -9.97 4.29
N HIS A 7 -8.71 -8.71 3.88
CA HIS A 7 -7.65 -8.16 3.04
C HIS A 7 -6.56 -7.51 3.91
N VAL A 8 -5.32 -7.74 3.52
CA VAL A 8 -4.11 -7.20 4.14
C VAL A 8 -3.50 -6.20 3.19
N VAL A 9 -3.10 -5.04 3.71
CA VAL A 9 -2.44 -4.00 2.92
C VAL A 9 -1.01 -3.80 3.42
N GLY A 10 -0.04 -3.98 2.53
CA GLY A 10 1.37 -3.66 2.78
C GLY A 10 1.74 -2.34 2.13
N LEU A 11 2.52 -1.51 2.83
CA LEU A 11 3.06 -0.24 2.34
C LEU A 11 4.57 -0.20 2.59
N ASP A 12 5.34 -0.11 1.52
CA ASP A 12 6.79 0.12 1.56
C ASP A 12 7.09 1.56 1.13
N ILE A 13 7.77 2.31 1.99
CA ILE A 13 8.15 3.71 1.77
C ILE A 13 9.67 3.77 1.52
N GLY A 14 10.06 3.41 0.30
CA GLY A 14 11.46 3.49 -0.11
C GLY A 14 11.95 4.92 -0.34
N THR A 15 13.26 5.09 -0.45
CA THR A 15 13.85 6.39 -0.86
C THR A 15 13.66 6.70 -2.34
N THR A 16 13.38 5.66 -3.15
CA THR A 16 13.22 5.78 -4.61
C THR A 16 11.78 5.59 -5.03
N ARG A 17 11.05 4.68 -4.37
CA ARG A 17 9.68 4.34 -4.74
C ARG A 17 8.88 3.95 -3.50
N THR A 18 7.65 4.43 -3.45
CA THR A 18 6.63 4.03 -2.49
C THR A 18 5.73 3.01 -3.18
N THR A 19 5.48 1.87 -2.53
CA THR A 19 4.74 0.74 -3.10
C THR A 19 3.66 0.32 -2.11
N ALA A 20 2.41 0.22 -2.56
CA ALA A 20 1.31 -0.35 -1.80
C ALA A 20 0.84 -1.66 -2.47
N VAL A 21 0.50 -2.65 -1.66
CA VAL A 21 0.01 -3.96 -2.11
C VAL A 21 -1.21 -4.34 -1.29
N ILE A 22 -2.30 -4.68 -1.96
CA ILE A 22 -3.52 -5.21 -1.33
C ILE A 22 -3.61 -6.69 -1.70
N ALA A 23 -3.76 -7.54 -0.68
CA ALA A 23 -3.85 -8.98 -0.85
C ALA A 23 -4.99 -9.57 -0.01
N GLU A 24 -5.64 -10.61 -0.51
CA GLU A 24 -6.60 -11.41 0.24
C GLU A 24 -5.97 -12.69 0.76
N VAL A 25 -6.41 -13.13 1.94
CA VAL A 25 -6.04 -14.42 2.51
C VAL A 25 -7.06 -15.46 2.06
N ASN A 26 -6.64 -16.41 1.23
CA ASN A 26 -7.49 -17.51 0.80
C ASN A 26 -7.65 -18.58 1.91
N ASP A 27 -8.51 -19.58 1.65
CA ASP A 27 -8.80 -20.66 2.63
C ASP A 27 -7.58 -21.49 3.04
N ASP A 28 -6.56 -21.56 2.19
CA ASP A 28 -5.31 -22.28 2.45
C ASP A 28 -4.27 -21.42 3.17
N GLY A 29 -4.63 -20.20 3.57
CA GLY A 29 -3.73 -19.24 4.23
C GLY A 29 -2.71 -18.59 3.29
N ARG A 30 -2.89 -18.71 1.98
CA ARG A 30 -2.03 -18.06 0.97
C ARG A 30 -2.54 -16.66 0.66
N LEU A 31 -1.61 -15.75 0.40
CA LEU A 31 -1.92 -14.40 -0.06
C LEU A 31 -2.11 -14.40 -1.58
N GLU A 32 -3.22 -13.85 -2.03
CA GLU A 32 -3.50 -13.54 -3.43
C GLU A 32 -3.45 -12.03 -3.63
N ILE A 33 -2.66 -11.56 -4.61
CA ILE A 33 -2.48 -10.13 -4.85
C ILE A 33 -3.66 -9.60 -5.65
N MET A 34 -4.42 -8.69 -5.05
CA MET A 34 -5.60 -8.08 -5.65
C MET A 34 -5.26 -6.74 -6.30
N GLY A 35 -4.30 -5.99 -5.75
CA GLY A 35 -3.90 -4.69 -6.26
C GLY A 35 -2.48 -4.30 -5.88
N VAL A 36 -1.81 -3.58 -6.76
CA VAL A 36 -0.46 -3.05 -6.54
C VAL A 36 -0.43 -1.62 -7.04
N GLY A 37 0.06 -0.69 -6.22
CA GLY A 37 0.24 0.69 -6.64
C GLY A 37 1.63 1.18 -6.32
N THR A 38 2.16 2.05 -7.17
CA THR A 38 3.52 2.58 -7.02
C THR A 38 3.62 4.05 -7.35
N ALA A 39 4.47 4.76 -6.64
CA ALA A 39 4.77 6.16 -6.91
C ALA A 39 6.25 6.46 -6.68
N GLU A 40 6.82 7.36 -7.49
CA GLU A 40 8.16 7.89 -7.25
C GLU A 40 8.20 8.61 -5.91
N SER A 41 9.12 8.22 -5.03
CA SER A 41 9.21 8.78 -3.68
C SER A 41 9.81 10.17 -3.69
N ARG A 42 9.27 11.04 -2.83
CA ARG A 42 9.73 12.41 -2.62
C ARG A 42 9.64 12.74 -1.13
N GLY A 43 10.45 13.69 -0.66
CA GLY A 43 10.48 14.05 0.76
C GLY A 43 11.24 13.09 1.67
N LEU A 44 11.96 12.10 1.11
CA LEU A 44 12.88 11.22 1.85
C LEU A 44 14.34 11.51 1.52
N ARG A 45 15.22 11.36 2.51
CA ARG A 45 16.68 11.42 2.36
C ARG A 45 17.34 10.39 3.28
N LYS A 46 18.10 9.45 2.72
CA LYS A 46 18.77 8.37 3.47
C LYS A 46 17.82 7.60 4.41
N GLY A 47 16.61 7.30 3.95
CA GLY A 47 15.58 6.59 4.72
C GLY A 47 14.84 7.44 5.76
N VAL A 48 15.10 8.75 5.83
CA VAL A 48 14.44 9.66 6.78
C VAL A 48 13.51 10.60 6.02
N ILE A 49 12.29 10.79 6.54
CA ILE A 49 11.35 11.80 6.04
C ILE A 49 11.91 13.19 6.41
N VAL A 50 12.28 13.97 5.40
CA VAL A 50 12.77 15.34 5.55
C VAL A 50 11.74 16.38 5.11
N ASN A 51 10.70 15.96 4.38
CA ASN A 51 9.55 16.78 4.03
C ASN A 51 8.28 15.91 4.07
N PRO A 52 7.46 16.02 5.14
CA PRO A 52 6.25 15.23 5.32
C PRO A 52 5.21 15.42 4.22
N ASP A 53 4.96 16.66 3.77
CA ASP A 53 3.96 16.94 2.73
C ASP A 53 4.37 16.31 1.39
N ALA A 54 5.67 16.37 1.06
CA ALA A 54 6.21 15.72 -0.12
C ALA A 54 6.22 14.19 -0.03
N ALA A 55 6.28 13.62 1.19
CA ALA A 55 6.20 12.19 1.43
C ALA A 55 4.75 11.66 1.42
N ALA A 56 3.77 12.50 1.79
CA ALA A 56 2.36 12.13 1.79
C ALA A 56 1.80 11.87 0.39
N GLU A 57 2.18 12.67 -0.61
CA GLU A 57 1.68 12.54 -1.98
C GLU A 57 2.00 11.17 -2.63
N PRO A 58 3.25 10.64 -2.64
CA PRO A 58 3.53 9.32 -3.20
C PRO A 58 2.87 8.19 -2.42
N ILE A 59 2.70 8.32 -1.10
CA ILE A 59 1.94 7.34 -0.30
C ILE A 59 0.49 7.30 -0.77
N ARG A 60 -0.17 8.45 -0.85
CA ARG A 60 -1.55 8.57 -1.33
C ARG A 60 -1.71 7.96 -2.72
N ARG A 61 -0.83 8.31 -3.65
CA ARG A 61 -0.85 7.78 -5.02
C ARG A 61 -0.70 6.26 -5.09
N ALA A 62 0.25 5.70 -4.34
CA ALA A 62 0.46 4.26 -4.31
C ALA A 62 -0.75 3.52 -3.74
N VAL A 63 -1.35 4.03 -2.66
CA VAL A 63 -2.56 3.44 -2.06
C VAL A 63 -3.74 3.54 -3.02
N GLU A 64 -4.03 4.72 -3.59
CA GLU A 64 -5.15 4.93 -4.52
C GLU A 64 -5.05 4.04 -5.77
N GLU A 65 -3.84 3.76 -6.25
CA GLU A 65 -3.63 2.84 -7.36
C GLU A 65 -3.89 1.38 -6.96
N ALA A 66 -3.42 0.95 -5.80
CA ALA A 66 -3.68 -0.40 -5.29
C ALA A 66 -5.18 -0.63 -5.02
N GLU A 67 -5.86 0.37 -4.43
CA GLU A 67 -7.32 0.35 -4.19
C GLU A 67 -8.08 0.28 -5.51
N ARG A 68 -7.74 1.11 -6.49
CA ARG A 68 -8.37 1.09 -7.81
C ARG A 68 -8.19 -0.25 -8.51
N MET A 69 -7.03 -0.89 -8.39
CA MET A 69 -6.75 -2.19 -9.00
C MET A 69 -7.48 -3.34 -8.30
N SER A 70 -7.58 -3.30 -6.97
CA SER A 70 -8.23 -4.34 -6.18
C SER A 70 -9.75 -4.19 -6.08
N GLY A 71 -10.28 -2.98 -6.27
CA GLY A 71 -11.68 -2.66 -5.96
C GLY A 71 -11.97 -2.59 -4.46
N LEU A 72 -10.94 -2.61 -3.61
CA LEU A 72 -11.04 -2.58 -2.15
C LEU A 72 -10.56 -1.22 -1.60
N ILE A 73 -11.04 -0.85 -0.42
CA ILE A 73 -10.61 0.35 0.30
C ILE A 73 -9.68 -0.05 1.46
N ALA A 74 -8.52 0.59 1.55
CA ALA A 74 -7.55 0.35 2.61
C ALA A 74 -7.91 1.13 3.88
N GLU A 75 -8.47 0.44 4.88
CA GLU A 75 -8.76 1.05 6.20
C GLU A 75 -7.52 1.12 7.10
N SER A 76 -6.58 0.21 6.91
CA SER A 76 -5.32 0.14 7.66
C SER A 76 -4.24 -0.49 6.81
N VAL A 77 -2.97 -0.19 7.13
CA VAL A 77 -1.80 -0.70 6.39
C VAL A 77 -0.71 -1.17 7.35
N HIS A 78 0.08 -2.15 6.90
CA HIS A 78 1.34 -2.55 7.52
C HIS A 78 2.49 -1.83 6.80
N VAL A 79 3.33 -1.12 7.56
CA VAL A 79 4.49 -0.40 7.03
C VAL A 79 5.77 -1.19 7.31
N SER A 80 6.64 -1.32 6.30
CA SER A 80 7.97 -1.96 6.42
C SER A 80 9.07 -0.99 6.82
#